data_AF-A0A521BSN5-F1
#
_entry.id   AF-A0A521BSN5-F1
#
_cell.length_a   1.000
_cell.length_b   1.000
_cell.length_c   1.000
_cell.angle_alpha   90.00
_cell.angle_beta   90.00
_cell.angle_gamma   90.00
#
_symmetry.space_group_name_H-M   'P 1'
#
loop_
_entity.id
_entity.type
_entity.pdbx_description
1 polymer ?
#
loop_
_entity_poly.entity_id
_entity_poly.type
_entity_poly.pdbx_seq_one_letter_code
_entity_poly.pdbx_strand_id
1 'polypeptide(L)'
;MSEQSKPKRRWMPVLLIVSLAINLLVIGAVVGTALRVRNNDHVKAPPGFGSALYRALPKHERQAMRAELSGLHRQGVDHRTADFQALGDALRAEPFAADAVEILLGQQAQVMSEMQSALQEQWLIRVSAMSPKERVEYADRLEDVVHRKSKAGRKHD
;
A
#
# COMPACT_ATOMS: atom_id res chain seq x y z
N MET A 1 36.79 -2.08 -58.05
CA MET A 1 36.93 -1.83 -56.61
C MET A 1 35.56 -2.01 -55.99
N SER A 2 35.44 -2.91 -55.02
CA SER A 2 34.18 -3.53 -54.59
C SER A 2 33.37 -2.62 -53.64
N GLU A 3 32.15 -2.25 -54.01
CA GLU A 3 31.19 -1.60 -53.11
C GLU A 3 30.63 -2.61 -52.10
N GLN A 4 30.89 -2.39 -50.81
CA GLN A 4 30.28 -3.14 -49.72
C GLN A 4 28.89 -2.57 -49.40
N SER A 5 27.84 -3.30 -49.76
CA SER A 5 26.47 -3.00 -49.35
C SER A 5 26.25 -3.40 -47.89
N LYS A 6 26.07 -2.41 -46.99
CA LYS A 6 25.79 -2.64 -45.56
C LYS A 6 24.40 -3.26 -45.37
N PRO A 7 24.25 -4.39 -44.65
CA PRO A 7 22.95 -5.04 -44.48
C PRO A 7 22.03 -4.16 -43.61
N LYS A 8 20.81 -3.90 -44.12
CA LYS A 8 19.78 -3.11 -43.44
C LYS A 8 19.42 -3.73 -42.08
N ARG A 9 19.44 -2.86 -41.08
CA ARG A 9 19.08 -2.92 -39.65
C ARG A 9 17.73 -3.61 -39.32
N ARG A 10 17.53 -4.87 -39.73
CA ARG A 10 16.28 -5.64 -39.51
C ARG A 10 16.11 -6.15 -38.07
N TRP A 11 17.14 -6.03 -37.22
CA TRP A 11 17.13 -6.55 -35.85
C TRP A 11 16.62 -5.51 -34.83
N MET A 12 16.66 -4.22 -35.21
CA MET A 12 16.13 -3.12 -34.40
C MET A 12 14.62 -3.26 -34.12
N PRO A 13 13.75 -3.52 -35.12
CA PRO A 13 12.32 -3.68 -34.85
C PRO A 13 12.02 -4.91 -33.98
N VAL A 14 12.81 -5.97 -34.07
CA VAL A 14 12.65 -7.17 -33.22
C VAL A 14 12.96 -6.84 -31.76
N LEU A 15 14.07 -6.13 -31.50
CA LEU A 15 14.42 -5.67 -30.15
C LEU A 15 13.36 -4.73 -29.56
N LEU A 16 12.78 -3.86 -30.39
CA LEU A 16 11.71 -2.96 -29.97
C LEU A 16 10.43 -3.72 -29.61
N ILE A 17 10.03 -4.72 -30.40
CA ILE A 17 8.85 -5.55 -30.11
C ILE A 17 9.06 -6.36 -28.83
N VAL A 18 10.25 -6.92 -28.63
CA VAL A 18 10.59 -7.69 -27.41
C VAL A 18 10.59 -6.78 -26.19
N SER A 19 11.18 -5.59 -26.28
CA SER A 19 11.16 -4.59 -25.19
C SER A 19 9.72 -4.17 -24.87
N LEU A 20 8.91 -3.89 -25.89
CA LEU A 20 7.50 -3.54 -25.71
C LEU A 20 6.71 -4.68 -25.05
N ALA A 21 6.93 -5.92 -25.45
CA ALA A 21 6.26 -7.09 -24.87
C ALA A 21 6.63 -7.30 -23.39
N ILE A 22 7.91 -7.10 -23.03
CA ILE A 22 8.36 -7.16 -21.63
C ILE A 22 7.70 -6.06 -20.80
N ASN A 23 7.63 -4.83 -21.33
CA ASN A 23 6.96 -3.72 -20.65
C ASN A 23 5.46 -4.00 -20.44
N LEU A 24 4.76 -4.50 -21.47
CA LEU A 24 3.35 -4.88 -21.35
C LEU A 24 3.13 -6.06 -20.39
N LEU A 25 4.07 -6.98 -20.28
CA LEU A 25 4.02 -8.10 -19.34
C LEU A 25 4.16 -7.62 -17.90
N VAL A 26 5.08 -6.70 -17.62
CA VAL A 26 5.25 -6.10 -16.29
C VAL A 26 4.01 -5.29 -15.92
N ILE A 27 3.49 -4.45 -16.83
CA ILE A 27 2.24 -3.70 -16.60
C ILE A 27 1.07 -4.64 -16.37
N GLY A 28 0.93 -5.68 -17.20
CA GLY A 28 -0.12 -6.69 -17.06
C GLY A 28 -0.02 -7.46 -15.73
N ALA A 29 1.18 -7.75 -15.25
CA ALA A 29 1.40 -8.38 -13.96
C ALA A 29 1.04 -7.46 -12.78
N VAL A 30 1.43 -6.19 -12.82
CA VAL A 30 1.10 -5.21 -11.76
C VAL A 30 -0.39 -4.91 -11.75
N VAL A 31 -1.02 -4.67 -12.90
CA VAL A 31 -2.45 -4.42 -13.01
C VAL A 31 -3.25 -5.69 -12.68
N GLY A 32 -2.80 -6.84 -13.16
CA GLY A 32 -3.42 -8.13 -12.87
C GLY A 32 -3.36 -8.49 -11.39
N THR A 33 -2.23 -8.22 -10.71
CA THR A 33 -2.13 -8.42 -9.25
C THR A 33 -2.95 -7.39 -8.48
N ALA A 34 -2.96 -6.12 -8.87
CA ALA A 34 -3.78 -5.09 -8.23
C ALA A 34 -5.29 -5.38 -8.37
N LEU A 35 -5.74 -5.82 -9.56
CA LEU A 35 -7.13 -6.24 -9.79
C LEU A 35 -7.45 -7.54 -9.05
N ARG A 36 -6.52 -8.50 -8.96
CA ARG A 36 -6.67 -9.72 -8.15
C ARG A 36 -6.78 -9.42 -6.67
N VAL A 37 -6.05 -8.42 -6.16
CA VAL A 37 -6.16 -7.95 -4.78
C VAL A 37 -7.50 -7.26 -4.51
N ARG A 38 -8.10 -6.64 -5.53
CA ARG A 38 -9.45 -6.05 -5.42
C ARG A 38 -10.58 -7.09 -5.56
N ASN A 39 -10.37 -8.17 -6.32
CA ASN A 39 -11.41 -9.13 -6.68
C ASN A 39 -11.38 -10.43 -5.84
N ASN A 40 -10.26 -10.74 -5.16
CA ASN A 40 -10.22 -11.83 -4.19
C ASN A 40 -10.45 -11.27 -2.79
N ASP A 41 -11.59 -11.64 -2.23
CA ASP A 41 -11.81 -11.58 -0.80
C ASP A 41 -10.61 -12.18 -0.02
N HIS A 42 -10.06 -11.35 0.87
CA HIS A 42 -9.53 -11.81 2.15
C HIS A 42 -8.24 -12.64 2.17
N VAL A 43 -7.25 -12.40 1.31
CA VAL A 43 -5.84 -12.63 1.74
C VAL A 43 -5.44 -11.47 2.65
N LYS A 44 -6.00 -11.47 3.87
CA LYS A 44 -5.65 -10.48 4.89
C LYS A 44 -4.22 -10.75 5.32
N ALA A 45 -3.26 -10.03 4.74
CA ALA A 45 -1.96 -9.82 5.34
C ALA A 45 -2.13 -9.62 6.88
N PRO A 46 -1.18 -10.10 7.70
CA PRO A 46 -1.19 -9.82 9.13
C PRO A 46 -1.49 -8.35 9.32
N PRO A 47 -2.47 -7.99 10.17
CA PRO A 47 -2.71 -6.59 10.44
C PRO A 47 -1.40 -6.02 10.97
N GLY A 48 -0.84 -4.99 10.33
CA GLY A 48 0.27 -4.24 10.92
C GLY A 48 -0.11 -3.79 12.33
N PHE A 49 0.86 -3.63 13.23
CA PHE A 49 0.67 -3.40 14.66
C PHE A 49 -0.50 -2.43 15.00
N GLY A 50 -0.55 -1.26 14.35
CA GLY A 50 -1.62 -0.28 14.55
C GLY A 50 -3.03 -0.79 14.18
N SER A 51 -3.16 -1.64 13.16
CA SER A 51 -4.44 -2.21 12.76
C SER A 51 -4.91 -3.36 13.68
N ALA A 52 -4.00 -4.01 14.41
CA ALA A 52 -4.36 -4.95 15.47
C ALA A 52 -4.90 -4.20 16.70
N LEU A 53 -4.19 -3.15 17.13
CA LEU A 53 -4.65 -2.26 18.21
C LEU A 53 -6.03 -1.67 17.92
N TYR A 54 -6.22 -1.10 16.72
CA TYR A 54 -7.51 -0.56 16.32
C TYR A 54 -8.64 -1.60 16.32
N ARG A 55 -8.37 -2.84 15.90
CA ARG A 55 -9.41 -3.88 15.82
C ARG A 55 -9.81 -4.44 17.18
N ALA A 56 -8.91 -4.41 18.16
CA ALA A 56 -9.17 -4.85 19.54
C ALA A 56 -10.06 -3.86 20.31
N LEU A 57 -10.16 -2.60 19.84
CA LEU A 57 -10.99 -1.58 20.47
C LEU A 57 -12.49 -1.95 20.41
N PRO A 58 -13.27 -1.57 21.44
CA PRO A 58 -14.72 -1.68 21.42
C PRO A 58 -15.34 -1.04 20.17
N LYS A 59 -16.47 -1.58 19.71
CA LYS A 59 -17.12 -1.11 18.46
C LYS A 59 -17.43 0.40 18.48
N HIS A 60 -17.87 0.92 19.62
CA HIS A 60 -18.20 2.34 19.77
C HIS A 60 -16.95 3.23 19.68
N GLU A 61 -15.83 2.82 20.29
CA GLU A 61 -14.57 3.56 20.19
C GLU A 61 -13.97 3.54 18.79
N ARG A 62 -14.10 2.40 18.08
CA ARG A 62 -13.70 2.32 16.66
C ARG A 62 -14.51 3.29 15.79
N GLN A 63 -15.80 3.44 16.06
CA GLN A 63 -16.65 4.39 15.33
C GLN A 63 -16.26 5.84 15.63
N ALA A 64 -16.00 6.17 16.89
CA ALA A 64 -15.53 7.50 17.29
C ALA A 64 -14.17 7.84 16.65
N MET A 65 -13.20 6.93 16.76
CA MET A 65 -11.87 7.10 16.16
C MET A 65 -11.94 7.22 14.63
N ARG A 66 -12.80 6.45 13.97
CA ARG A 66 -13.02 6.58 12.52
C ARG A 66 -13.61 7.93 12.16
N ALA A 67 -14.57 8.45 12.93
CA ALA A 67 -15.17 9.76 12.66
C ALA A 67 -14.13 10.89 12.78
N GLU A 68 -13.30 10.84 13.83
CA GLU A 68 -12.20 11.78 14.07
C GLU A 68 -11.12 11.71 12.98
N LEU A 69 -10.72 10.51 12.56
CA LEU A 69 -9.73 10.31 11.49
C LEU A 69 -10.33 10.43 10.07
N SER A 70 -11.65 10.57 9.92
CA SER A 70 -12.29 10.60 8.60
C SER A 70 -11.87 11.81 7.77
N GLY A 71 -11.52 12.94 8.40
CA GLY A 71 -10.97 14.12 7.73
C GLY A 71 -9.62 13.84 7.07
N LEU A 72 -8.72 13.19 7.79
CA LEU A 72 -7.38 12.81 7.31
C LEU A 72 -7.47 11.74 6.19
N HIS A 73 -8.39 10.78 6.34
CA HIS A 73 -8.57 9.73 5.34
C HIS A 73 -9.16 10.27 4.03
N ARG A 74 -10.00 11.31 4.07
CA ARG A 74 -10.64 11.86 2.86
C ARG A 74 -9.63 12.63 2.00
N GLN A 75 -8.76 13.43 2.63
CA GLN A 75 -7.63 14.09 1.97
C GLN A 75 -6.67 13.06 1.33
N GLY A 76 -6.31 11.99 2.06
CA GLY A 76 -5.39 10.97 1.53
C GLY A 76 -5.95 10.11 0.38
N VAL A 77 -7.28 10.04 0.20
CA VAL A 77 -7.88 9.31 -0.93
C VAL A 77 -7.91 10.14 -2.20
N ASP A 78 -8.20 11.44 -2.10
CA ASP A 78 -8.24 12.34 -3.27
C ASP A 78 -6.85 12.54 -3.88
N HIS A 79 -5.79 12.52 -3.06
CA HIS A 79 -4.41 12.67 -3.54
C HIS A 79 -3.84 11.40 -4.19
N ARG A 80 -4.29 10.21 -3.79
CA ARG A 80 -3.74 8.93 -4.31
C ARG A 80 -3.77 8.83 -5.83
N THR A 81 -4.87 9.21 -6.47
CA THR A 81 -4.98 9.11 -7.93
C THR A 81 -4.01 10.06 -8.63
N ALA A 82 -3.83 11.27 -8.09
CA ALA A 82 -2.87 12.24 -8.61
C ALA A 82 -1.42 11.79 -8.37
N ASP A 83 -1.11 11.22 -7.20
CA ASP A 83 0.22 10.73 -6.85
C ASP A 83 0.66 9.58 -7.77
N PHE A 84 -0.26 8.65 -8.08
CA PHE A 84 0.02 7.55 -9.02
C PHE A 84 0.18 8.04 -10.46
N GLN A 85 -0.52 9.09 -10.86
CA GLN A 85 -0.33 9.71 -12.17
C GLN A 85 1.04 10.39 -12.25
N ALA A 86 1.40 11.21 -11.26
CA ALA A 86 2.70 11.88 -11.18
C ALA A 86 3.87 10.90 -11.16
N LEU A 87 3.75 9.79 -10.39
CA LEU A 87 4.73 8.72 -10.40
C LEU A 87 4.84 8.04 -11.78
N GLY A 88 3.70 7.79 -12.43
CA GLY A 88 3.66 7.21 -13.77
C GLY A 88 4.33 8.09 -14.81
N ASP A 89 4.20 9.42 -14.71
CA ASP A 89 4.83 10.37 -15.62
C ASP A 89 6.34 10.48 -15.37
N ALA A 90 6.77 10.52 -14.11
CA ALA A 90 8.19 10.53 -13.74
C ALA A 90 8.93 9.27 -14.19
N LEU A 91 8.26 8.10 -14.14
CA LEU A 91 8.81 6.83 -14.62
C LEU A 91 8.90 6.74 -16.15
N ARG A 92 8.09 7.49 -16.89
CA ARG A 92 8.10 7.51 -18.37
C ARG A 92 8.98 8.62 -18.96
N ALA A 93 9.48 9.52 -18.14
CA ALA A 93 10.33 10.62 -18.58
C ALA A 93 11.65 10.12 -19.18
N GLU A 94 12.08 10.75 -20.26
CA GLU A 94 13.39 10.51 -20.87
C GLU A 94 14.13 11.85 -21.03
N PRO A 95 15.22 12.09 -20.26
CA PRO A 95 15.85 11.16 -19.31
C PRO A 95 15.01 10.90 -18.04
N PHE A 96 15.29 9.78 -17.37
CA PHE A 96 14.59 9.36 -16.15
C PHE A 96 14.69 10.44 -15.05
N ALA A 97 13.54 10.80 -14.47
CA ALA A 97 13.43 11.82 -13.43
C ALA A 97 13.53 11.22 -12.02
N ALA A 98 14.74 10.75 -11.64
CA ALA A 98 14.98 10.10 -10.34
C ALA A 98 14.57 10.96 -9.14
N ASP A 99 14.96 12.24 -9.14
CA ASP A 99 14.68 13.18 -8.05
C ASP A 99 13.17 13.38 -7.82
N ALA A 100 12.39 13.39 -8.91
CA ALA A 100 10.93 13.52 -8.83
C ALA A 100 10.30 12.30 -8.14
N VAL A 101 10.79 11.09 -8.46
CA VAL A 101 10.35 9.85 -7.81
C VAL A 101 10.72 9.83 -6.33
N GLU A 102 11.94 10.26 -5.98
CA GLU A 102 12.38 10.34 -4.58
C GLU A 102 11.50 11.29 -3.75
N ILE A 103 11.18 12.47 -4.29
CA ILE A 103 10.29 13.44 -3.64
C ILE A 103 8.90 12.84 -3.41
N LEU A 104 8.32 12.18 -4.43
CA LEU A 104 7.00 11.55 -4.33
C LEU A 104 6.98 10.45 -3.25
N LEU A 105 8.02 9.61 -3.19
CA LEU A 105 8.15 8.57 -2.16
C LEU A 105 8.32 9.16 -0.76
N GLY A 106 9.11 10.24 -0.63
CA GLY A 106 9.30 10.95 0.63
C GLY A 106 8.01 11.57 1.16
N GLN A 107 7.23 12.21 0.29
CA GLN A 107 5.91 12.76 0.63
C GLN A 107 4.95 11.66 1.11
N GLN A 108 4.89 10.55 0.38
CA GLN A 108 4.05 9.41 0.75
C GLN A 108 4.47 8.80 2.11
N ALA A 109 5.77 8.67 2.35
CA ALA A 109 6.30 8.19 3.63
C ALA A 109 5.93 9.12 4.79
N GLN A 110 6.04 10.43 4.59
CA GLN A 110 5.69 11.44 5.60
C GLN A 110 4.20 11.39 5.95
N VAL A 111 3.30 11.34 4.96
CA VAL A 111 1.85 11.22 5.19
C VAL A 111 1.50 9.96 5.97
N MET A 112 2.17 8.83 5.67
CA MET A 112 1.96 7.59 6.41
C MET A 112 2.50 7.66 7.85
N SER A 113 3.64 8.33 8.05
CA SER A 113 4.21 8.57 9.38
C SER A 113 3.27 9.41 10.24
N GLU A 114 2.79 10.54 9.73
CA GLU A 114 1.85 11.42 10.43
C GLU A 114 0.55 10.72 10.80
N MET A 115 -0.02 9.94 9.87
CA MET A 115 -1.21 9.14 10.14
C MET A 115 -0.95 8.09 11.22
N GLN A 116 0.22 7.44 11.20
CA GLN A 116 0.60 6.44 12.20
C GLN A 116 0.80 7.07 13.59
N SER A 117 1.40 8.26 13.67
CA SER A 117 1.56 9.02 14.91
C SER A 117 0.21 9.46 15.47
N ALA A 118 -0.66 10.04 14.64
CA ALA A 118 -2.01 10.46 15.06
C ALA A 118 -2.83 9.27 15.57
N LEU A 119 -2.74 8.11 14.92
CA LEU A 119 -3.40 6.89 15.38
C LEU A 119 -2.89 6.43 16.75
N GLN A 120 -1.58 6.46 16.97
CA GLN A 120 -0.97 6.06 18.26
C GLN A 120 -1.39 7.00 19.39
N GLU A 121 -1.37 8.30 19.15
CA GLU A 121 -1.81 9.30 20.12
C GLU A 121 -3.28 9.11 20.51
N GLN A 122 -4.15 8.99 19.50
CA GLN A 122 -5.59 8.79 19.70
C GLN A 122 -5.93 7.45 20.36
N TRP A 123 -5.12 6.43 20.12
CA TRP A 123 -5.22 5.15 20.80
C TRP A 123 -4.81 5.26 22.27
N LEU A 124 -3.70 5.96 22.56
CA LEU A 124 -3.20 6.12 23.92
C LEU A 124 -4.20 6.87 24.80
N ILE A 125 -4.78 7.97 24.30
CA ILE A 125 -5.82 8.74 24.99
C ILE A 125 -6.98 7.84 25.45
N ARG A 126 -7.42 6.93 24.57
CA ARG A 126 -8.53 6.00 24.87
C ARG A 126 -8.15 4.97 25.92
N VAL A 127 -7.00 4.32 25.77
CA VAL A 127 -6.53 3.32 26.75
C VAL A 127 -6.28 3.97 28.12
N SER A 128 -5.84 5.22 28.16
CA SER A 128 -5.68 5.99 29.40
C SER A 128 -7.02 6.32 30.07
N ALA A 129 -8.10 6.51 29.30
CA ALA A 129 -9.44 6.76 29.82
C ALA A 129 -10.16 5.50 30.33
N MET A 130 -9.73 4.31 29.91
CA MET A 130 -10.28 3.03 30.37
C MET A 130 -9.99 2.79 31.86
N SER A 131 -10.94 2.19 32.56
CA SER A 131 -10.73 1.61 33.88
C SER A 131 -9.73 0.44 33.84
N PRO A 132 -9.14 0.05 34.98
CA PRO A 132 -8.27 -1.12 35.04
C PRO A 132 -8.92 -2.40 34.50
N LYS A 133 -10.22 -2.60 34.77
CA LYS A 133 -10.98 -3.75 34.27
C LYS A 133 -11.12 -3.72 32.75
N GLU A 134 -11.47 -2.57 32.19
CA GLU A 134 -11.62 -2.41 30.73
C GLU A 134 -10.31 -2.61 29.98
N ARG A 135 -9.17 -2.22 30.57
CA ARG A 135 -7.84 -2.48 29.99
C ARG A 135 -7.49 -3.96 29.95
N VAL A 136 -7.86 -4.73 30.98
CA VAL A 136 -7.66 -6.19 30.98
C VAL A 136 -8.51 -6.84 29.87
N GLU A 137 -9.80 -6.51 29.80
CA GLU A 137 -10.66 -7.03 28.74
C GLU A 137 -10.20 -6.60 27.33
N TYR A 138 -9.60 -5.42 27.21
CA TYR A 138 -8.99 -4.95 25.97
C TYR A 138 -7.73 -5.74 25.60
N ALA A 139 -6.88 -6.07 26.57
CA ALA A 139 -5.70 -6.92 26.36
C ALA A 139 -6.11 -8.33 25.90
N ASP A 140 -7.12 -8.93 26.52
CA ASP A 140 -7.64 -10.25 26.11
C ASP A 140 -8.13 -10.22 24.66
N ARG A 141 -8.89 -9.18 24.27
CA ARG A 141 -9.34 -8.99 22.88
C ARG A 141 -8.17 -8.79 21.91
N LEU A 142 -7.10 -8.13 22.35
CA LEU A 142 -5.91 -7.92 21.51
C LEU A 142 -5.20 -9.25 21.24
N GLU A 143 -5.02 -10.07 22.27
CA GLU A 143 -4.47 -11.42 22.14
C GLU A 143 -5.33 -12.28 21.22
N ASP A 144 -6.66 -12.24 21.37
CA ASP A 144 -7.60 -12.93 20.49
C ASP A 144 -7.48 -12.49 19.02
N VAL A 145 -7.33 -11.19 18.76
CA VAL A 145 -7.17 -10.68 17.37
C VAL A 145 -5.87 -11.20 16.74
N VAL A 146 -4.80 -11.32 17.53
CA VAL A 146 -3.52 -11.86 17.08
C VAL A 146 -3.61 -13.38 16.88
N HIS A 147 -4.16 -14.12 17.84
CA HIS A 147 -4.25 -15.58 17.83
C HIS A 147 -5.30 -16.14 16.86
N ARG A 148 -6.47 -15.49 16.71
CA ARG A 148 -7.50 -15.93 15.75
C ARG A 148 -7.00 -15.89 14.30
N LYS A 149 -5.99 -15.06 14.02
CA LYS A 149 -5.33 -15.01 12.71
C LYS A 149 -4.25 -16.07 12.51
N SER A 150 -3.56 -16.53 13.56
CA SER A 150 -2.59 -17.63 13.44
C SER A 150 -3.26 -18.96 13.08
N LYS A 151 -4.50 -19.19 13.55
CA LYS A 151 -5.30 -20.37 13.17
C LYS A 151 -5.83 -20.32 11.73
N ALA A 152 -6.03 -19.13 11.16
CA ALA A 152 -6.48 -18.99 9.77
C ALA A 152 -5.35 -19.24 8.76
N GLY A 153 -4.09 -18.96 9.12
CA GLY A 153 -2.92 -19.23 8.28
C GLY A 153 -2.50 -20.71 8.21
N ARG A 154 -2.94 -21.54 9.18
CA ARG A 154 -2.51 -22.94 9.31
C ARG A 154 -3.41 -23.96 8.59
N LYS A 155 -4.50 -23.52 7.94
CA LYS A 155 -5.45 -24.39 7.22
C LYS A 155 -5.16 -24.51 5.72
N HIS A 156 -4.03 -23.97 5.25
CA HIS A 156 -3.72 -23.89 3.83
C HIS A 156 -2.35 -24.50 3.46
N ASP A 157 -1.83 -25.38 4.32
CA ASP A 157 -0.71 -26.29 4.01
C ASP A 157 -1.23 -27.72 3.78
#